data_AF-A0A843I3R6-F1
#
_entry.id   AF-A0A843I3R6-F1
#
_cell.length_a   1.000
_cell.length_b   1.000
_cell.length_c   1.000
_cell.angle_alpha   90.00
_cell.angle_beta   90.00
_cell.angle_gamma   90.00
#
_symmetry.space_group_name_H-M   'P 1'
#
loop_
_entity.id
_entity.type
_entity.pdbx_description
1 polymer ?
#
loop_
_entity_poly.entity_id
_entity_poly.type
_entity_poly.pdbx_seq_one_letter_code
_entity_poly.pdbx_strand_id
1 'polypeptide(L)'
;NVFNPTDGVEVVSAQAYALVPTYRAYAVVNVPVGTVGAYLTMQQLGFDEATLRQSDLVVFRISYSFKYFDPEFDYRNNVRPVLWVFGWVDLNGDGRIQTNELIWYNYGYQRGTEVEVPMAKLGDRMQPGERLIIRVDVRPTGAGPYPAAVPVTVEAVAYKRAPAPDISVSPSYAVLKPGSGETFAVTVRPPADAAPTAFERVVVFTINGTTYVVPLSYTVVRQAPTALTAGRTDSWYNASALRGGNDWGWRYESGDWRAYYIVSSAPNLDVSFSWQCANTSLAAYALTGDGFFAGYFFSQGISYSATTYIGSGVFLWASTGGATRLLITPSSNFAVPIQAVGPIYATMSASWPVQSAGLYILLVRTTNYGGCGTAEALSGSTAPLTAGPSVPTTLMPGLIKANLGIPSLPYLFAVKSAAVLGGGYVVPSYTIGLDLKFRDMVYVP
;
A
#
# COMPACT_ATOMS: atom_id res chain seq x y z
N ASN A 1 -21.06 15.61 -19.97
CA ASN A 1 -21.80 16.50 -20.90
C ASN A 1 -20.79 17.52 -21.40
N VAL A 2 -20.69 17.67 -22.72
CA VAL A 2 -19.84 18.69 -23.36
C VAL A 2 -20.76 19.65 -24.09
N PHE A 3 -20.65 20.94 -23.76
CA PHE A 3 -21.46 22.00 -24.34
C PHE A 3 -20.56 22.94 -25.14
N ASN A 4 -21.03 23.37 -26.32
CA ASN A 4 -20.36 24.38 -27.14
C ASN A 4 -20.99 25.76 -26.89
N PRO A 5 -20.35 26.64 -26.10
CA PRO A 5 -20.84 27.99 -25.85
C PRO A 5 -20.44 29.01 -26.95
N THR A 6 -19.68 28.59 -27.97
CA THR A 6 -19.13 29.49 -28.97
C THR A 6 -20.05 29.63 -30.18
N ASP A 7 -19.76 30.63 -31.02
CA ASP A 7 -20.43 30.81 -32.32
C ASP A 7 -19.84 29.90 -33.42
N GLY A 8 -18.81 29.13 -33.11
CA GLY A 8 -18.14 28.19 -34.02
C GLY A 8 -18.62 26.75 -33.89
N VAL A 9 -18.18 25.89 -34.81
CA VAL A 9 -18.35 24.44 -34.69
C VAL A 9 -17.18 23.85 -33.92
N GLU A 10 -17.49 23.03 -32.91
CA GLU A 10 -16.49 22.35 -32.08
C GLU A 10 -16.49 20.86 -32.41
N VAL A 11 -15.30 20.30 -32.65
CA VAL A 11 -15.12 18.86 -32.86
C VAL A 11 -14.61 18.24 -31.58
N VAL A 12 -15.35 17.24 -31.09
CA VAL A 12 -15.05 16.54 -29.84
C VAL A 12 -14.77 15.07 -30.13
N SER A 13 -13.66 14.55 -29.66
CA SER A 13 -13.40 13.10 -29.61
C SER A 13 -13.07 12.67 -28.18
N ALA A 14 -13.48 11.46 -27.79
CA ALA A 14 -13.26 10.93 -26.45
C ALA A 14 -12.71 9.50 -26.51
N GLN A 15 -11.63 9.25 -25.75
CA GLN A 15 -11.05 7.92 -25.62
C GLN A 15 -10.58 7.67 -24.19
N ALA A 16 -10.74 6.44 -23.71
CA ALA A 16 -10.26 6.03 -22.39
C ALA A 16 -8.88 5.37 -22.47
N TYR A 17 -8.03 5.68 -21.50
CA TYR A 17 -6.68 5.13 -21.39
C TYR A 17 -6.41 4.57 -20.01
N ALA A 18 -5.57 3.54 -19.99
CA ALA A 18 -4.93 2.99 -18.81
C ALA A 18 -3.43 3.24 -18.89
N LEU A 19 -2.77 3.35 -17.74
CA LEU A 19 -1.33 3.47 -17.66
C LEU A 19 -0.72 2.07 -17.61
N VAL A 20 0.05 1.67 -18.64
CA VAL A 20 0.58 0.32 -18.77
C VAL A 20 2.12 0.35 -18.74
N PRO A 21 2.77 -0.53 -17.97
CA PRO A 21 4.23 -0.63 -17.98
C PRO A 21 4.70 -1.12 -19.35
N THR A 22 5.67 -0.42 -19.93
CA THR A 22 6.25 -0.73 -21.25
C THR A 22 7.73 -1.06 -21.18
N TYR A 23 8.39 -0.66 -20.09
CA TYR A 23 9.80 -0.89 -19.86
C TYR A 23 10.04 -1.10 -18.36
N ARG A 24 10.93 -2.04 -18.05
CA ARG A 24 11.45 -2.25 -16.70
C ARG A 24 12.90 -2.69 -16.81
N ALA A 25 13.77 -2.02 -16.07
CA ALA A 25 15.15 -2.42 -15.93
C ALA A 25 15.60 -2.19 -14.49
N TYR A 26 16.59 -2.98 -14.07
CA TYR A 26 17.20 -2.84 -12.77
C TYR A 26 18.71 -3.05 -12.86
N ALA A 27 19.44 -2.43 -11.94
CA ALA A 27 20.87 -2.59 -11.77
C ALA A 27 21.19 -2.60 -10.27
N VAL A 28 22.28 -3.25 -9.87
CA VAL A 28 22.79 -3.18 -8.50
C VAL A 28 24.08 -2.39 -8.52
N VAL A 29 24.15 -1.35 -7.69
CA VAL A 29 25.31 -0.46 -7.58
C VAL A 29 25.77 -0.40 -6.13
N ASN A 30 27.08 -0.46 -5.90
CA ASN A 30 27.63 -0.25 -4.56
C ASN A 30 27.77 1.25 -4.32
N VAL A 31 26.96 1.79 -3.43
CA VAL A 31 26.95 3.21 -3.09
C VAL A 31 27.72 3.44 -1.80
N PRO A 32 28.78 4.27 -1.80
CA PRO A 32 29.49 4.63 -0.58
C PRO A 32 28.55 5.27 0.45
N VAL A 33 28.74 4.93 1.72
CA VAL A 33 28.03 5.60 2.80
C VAL A 33 28.71 6.94 3.07
N GLY A 34 27.98 8.04 2.91
CA GLY A 34 28.53 9.40 3.00
C GLY A 34 27.51 10.49 2.71
N THR A 35 27.97 11.75 2.70
CA THR A 35 27.11 12.91 2.41
C THR A 35 26.74 13.04 0.94
N VAL A 36 27.60 12.54 0.06
CA VAL A 36 27.43 12.51 -1.39
C VAL A 36 27.67 11.09 -1.86
N GLY A 37 26.65 10.48 -2.47
CA GLY A 37 26.78 9.16 -3.06
C GLY A 37 27.14 9.22 -4.55
N ALA A 38 26.64 8.26 -5.31
CA ALA A 38 27.05 8.05 -6.70
C ALA A 38 26.14 8.77 -7.70
N TYR A 39 26.74 9.49 -8.64
CA TYR A 39 26.08 9.94 -9.87
C TYR A 39 26.14 8.81 -10.90
N LEU A 40 24.99 8.47 -11.48
CA LEU A 40 24.83 7.33 -12.36
C LEU A 40 24.12 7.78 -13.64
N THR A 41 24.79 7.59 -14.76
CA THR A 41 24.21 7.74 -16.10
C THR A 41 23.29 6.56 -16.40
N MET A 42 22.30 6.76 -17.28
CA MET A 42 21.47 5.64 -17.76
C MET A 42 22.32 4.55 -18.42
N GLN A 43 23.40 4.92 -19.14
CA GLN A 43 24.32 3.97 -19.75
C GLN A 43 25.03 3.08 -18.72
N GLN A 44 25.53 3.64 -17.62
CA GLN A 44 26.17 2.86 -16.54
C GLN A 44 25.19 1.87 -15.89
N LEU A 45 23.91 2.22 -15.85
CA LEU A 45 22.85 1.37 -15.32
C LEU A 45 22.32 0.35 -16.35
N GLY A 46 22.72 0.47 -17.62
CA GLY A 46 22.15 -0.31 -18.72
C GLY A 46 20.68 0.06 -19.02
N PHE A 47 20.27 1.28 -18.68
CA PHE A 47 18.90 1.75 -18.89
C PHE A 47 18.76 2.44 -20.26
N ASP A 48 17.66 2.17 -20.96
CA ASP A 48 17.36 2.78 -22.26
C ASP A 48 16.72 4.15 -22.04
N GLU A 49 17.57 5.19 -22.02
CA GLU A 49 17.14 6.57 -21.85
C GLU A 49 16.13 7.03 -22.92
N ALA A 50 16.22 6.54 -24.16
CA ALA A 50 15.30 6.93 -25.22
C ALA A 50 13.88 6.42 -24.92
N THR A 51 13.77 5.16 -24.48
CA THR A 51 12.51 4.57 -24.03
C THR A 51 11.94 5.29 -22.80
N LEU A 52 12.79 5.64 -21.82
CA LEU A 52 12.37 6.40 -20.65
C LEU A 52 11.80 7.78 -21.03
N ARG A 53 12.44 8.51 -21.95
CA ARG A 53 11.98 9.83 -22.41
C ARG A 53 10.65 9.82 -23.14
N GLN A 54 10.38 8.76 -23.90
CA GLN A 54 9.12 8.61 -24.64
C GLN A 54 7.94 8.17 -23.76
N SER A 55 8.17 7.90 -22.47
CA SER A 55 7.14 7.39 -21.57
C SER A 55 6.28 8.53 -21.00
N ASP A 56 5.01 8.23 -20.72
CA ASP A 56 4.13 9.19 -20.05
C ASP A 56 4.50 9.36 -18.57
N LEU A 57 5.07 8.33 -17.98
CA LEU A 57 5.57 8.32 -16.60
C LEU A 57 6.78 7.40 -16.50
N VAL A 58 7.82 7.84 -15.79
CA VAL A 58 8.92 6.99 -15.34
C VAL A 58 8.93 7.00 -13.83
N VAL A 59 9.12 5.83 -13.22
CA VAL A 59 9.26 5.69 -11.78
C VAL A 59 10.65 5.13 -11.52
N PHE A 60 11.48 5.94 -10.86
CA PHE A 60 12.76 5.48 -10.36
C PHE A 60 12.59 4.99 -8.93
N ARG A 61 13.12 3.81 -8.64
CA ARG A 61 13.15 3.24 -7.30
C ARG A 61 14.57 2.88 -6.92
N ILE A 62 14.87 3.03 -5.65
CA ILE A 62 16.02 2.39 -5.05
C ILE A 62 15.58 1.58 -3.86
N SER A 63 16.25 0.45 -3.64
CA SER A 63 16.13 -0.29 -2.40
C SER A 63 17.43 -0.95 -1.99
N TYR A 64 17.53 -1.26 -0.70
CA TYR A 64 18.66 -2.00 -0.14
C TYR A 64 18.20 -2.81 1.06
N SER A 65 18.94 -3.87 1.38
CA SER A 65 18.55 -4.81 2.44
C SER A 65 18.47 -4.12 3.80
N PHE A 66 17.43 -4.48 4.56
CA PHE A 66 17.18 -4.01 5.92
C PHE A 66 18.39 -4.14 6.86
N LYS A 67 19.25 -5.14 6.65
CA LYS A 67 20.48 -5.35 7.45
C LYS A 67 21.47 -4.18 7.41
N TYR A 68 21.36 -3.27 6.43
CA TYR A 68 22.17 -2.06 6.39
C TYR A 68 21.43 -0.86 6.98
N PHE A 69 20.10 -0.89 6.99
CA PHE A 69 19.26 0.16 7.56
C PHE A 69 19.35 0.15 9.08
N ASP A 70 19.18 -1.03 9.69
CA ASP A 70 19.28 -1.26 11.14
C ASP A 70 20.00 -2.61 11.35
N PRO A 71 21.34 -2.62 11.32
CA PRO A 71 22.14 -3.84 11.48
C PRO A 71 21.99 -4.50 12.86
N GLU A 72 21.79 -3.68 13.89
CA GLU A 72 21.74 -4.11 15.29
C GLU A 72 20.33 -4.52 15.74
N PHE A 73 19.30 -4.26 14.93
CA PHE A 73 17.89 -4.42 15.28
C PHE A 73 17.51 -3.62 16.54
N ASP A 74 18.05 -2.40 16.68
CA ASP A 74 17.74 -1.51 17.81
C ASP A 74 16.58 -0.54 17.51
N TYR A 75 15.93 -0.74 16.36
CA TYR A 75 14.79 0.03 15.87
C TYR A 75 15.16 1.44 15.41
N ARG A 76 16.46 1.73 15.24
CA ARG A 76 16.97 3.01 14.72
C ARG A 76 17.64 2.79 13.38
N ASN A 77 17.49 3.77 12.51
CA ASN A 77 18.16 3.73 11.24
C ASN A 77 19.60 4.24 11.37
N ASN A 78 20.57 3.48 10.85
CA ASN A 78 21.99 3.83 10.80
C ASN A 78 22.34 4.56 9.50
N VAL A 79 21.61 4.25 8.43
CA VAL A 79 21.70 4.93 7.14
C VAL A 79 20.35 5.42 6.66
N ARG A 80 20.38 6.33 5.67
CA ARG A 80 19.20 6.87 5.01
C ARG A 80 19.43 7.03 3.51
N PRO A 81 18.57 6.46 2.66
CA PRO A 81 18.65 6.63 1.22
C PRO A 81 18.13 8.01 0.80
N VAL A 82 18.72 8.57 -0.25
CA VAL A 82 18.15 9.68 -1.01
C VAL A 82 18.33 9.39 -2.49
N LEU A 83 17.26 9.51 -3.27
CA LEU A 83 17.29 9.35 -4.72
C LEU A 83 17.00 10.69 -5.35
N TRP A 84 17.87 11.13 -6.26
CA TRP A 84 17.69 12.34 -7.04
C TRP A 84 17.61 12.02 -8.52
N VAL A 85 16.82 12.79 -9.26
CA VAL A 85 16.73 12.75 -10.71
C VAL A 85 17.14 14.12 -11.26
N PHE A 86 18.08 14.12 -12.19
CA PHE A 86 18.65 15.32 -12.80
C PHE A 86 18.69 15.21 -14.33
N GLY A 87 18.62 16.36 -14.99
CA GLY A 87 19.19 16.56 -16.32
C GLY A 87 20.65 17.01 -16.19
N TRP A 88 21.50 16.57 -17.10
CA TRP A 88 22.91 16.96 -17.14
C TRP A 88 23.30 17.41 -18.55
N VAL A 89 23.98 18.54 -18.63
CA VAL A 89 24.66 19.01 -19.83
C VAL A 89 26.12 19.22 -19.47
N ASP A 90 27.03 18.57 -20.19
CA ASP A 90 28.46 18.81 -20.03
C ASP A 90 28.82 20.19 -20.59
N LEU A 91 28.88 21.21 -19.72
CA LEU A 91 29.04 22.60 -20.13
C LEU A 91 30.50 22.93 -20.49
N ASN A 92 31.45 22.18 -19.92
CA ASN A 92 32.88 22.42 -20.08
C ASN A 92 33.59 21.38 -20.97
N GLY A 93 32.90 20.29 -21.35
CA GLY A 93 33.38 19.24 -22.25
C GLY A 93 34.34 18.24 -21.60
N ASP A 94 34.40 18.16 -20.27
CA ASP A 94 35.32 17.27 -19.54
C ASP A 94 34.75 15.86 -19.30
N GLY A 95 33.48 15.63 -19.66
CA GLY A 95 32.76 14.37 -19.49
C GLY A 95 32.47 13.99 -18.04
N ARG A 96 32.65 14.91 -17.08
CA ARG A 96 32.43 14.68 -15.65
C ARG A 96 31.16 15.37 -15.20
N ILE A 97 30.38 14.67 -14.39
CA ILE A 97 29.16 15.24 -13.82
C ILE A 97 29.54 16.22 -12.70
N GLN A 98 29.29 17.51 -12.89
CA GLN A 98 29.53 18.56 -11.90
C GLN A 98 28.22 19.18 -11.39
N THR A 99 28.17 19.61 -10.12
CA THR A 99 26.93 20.09 -9.49
C THR A 99 26.34 21.35 -10.14
N ASN A 100 27.19 22.20 -10.74
CA ASN A 100 26.80 23.41 -11.47
C ASN A 100 26.29 23.12 -12.90
N GLU A 101 26.32 21.86 -13.33
CA GLU A 101 25.87 21.40 -14.66
C GLU A 101 24.56 20.58 -14.57
N LEU A 102 23.99 20.48 -13.38
CA LEU A 102 22.80 19.68 -13.10
C LEU A 102 21.54 20.55 -13.06
N ILE A 103 20.51 20.06 -13.73
CA ILE A 103 19.15 20.58 -13.66
C ILE A 103 18.35 19.63 -12.78
N TRP A 104 17.88 20.12 -11.64
CA TRP A 104 17.11 19.31 -10.69
C TRP A 104 15.67 19.12 -11.16
N TYR A 105 15.23 17.86 -11.24
CA TYR A 105 13.87 17.52 -11.64
C TYR A 105 12.99 17.06 -10.49
N ASN A 106 13.46 16.07 -9.73
CA ASN A 106 12.72 15.52 -8.59
C ASN A 106 13.66 14.72 -7.67
N TYR A 107 13.20 14.39 -6.46
CA TYR A 107 13.94 13.58 -5.51
C TYR A 107 13.00 12.92 -4.48
N GLY A 108 13.50 11.87 -3.84
CA GLY A 108 12.85 11.16 -2.74
C GLY A 108 13.84 10.94 -1.60
N TYR A 109 13.36 10.98 -0.37
CA TYR A 109 14.21 11.01 0.83
C TYR A 109 13.65 10.24 2.02
N GLN A 110 12.67 9.37 1.77
CA GLN A 110 11.96 8.57 2.77
C GLN A 110 12.96 7.87 3.72
N ARG A 111 12.66 7.84 5.02
CA ARG A 111 13.44 7.07 5.99
C ARG A 111 12.96 5.63 5.99
N GLY A 112 13.55 4.82 5.12
CA GLY A 112 13.27 3.40 5.00
C GLY A 112 14.32 2.69 4.14
N THR A 113 14.01 1.47 3.75
CA THR A 113 14.84 0.62 2.87
C THR A 113 14.54 0.83 1.39
N GLU A 114 13.52 1.61 1.03
CA GLU A 114 13.16 1.94 -0.34
C GLU A 114 12.79 3.42 -0.49
N VAL A 115 13.15 4.00 -1.64
CA VAL A 115 12.77 5.35 -2.06
C VAL A 115 12.24 5.28 -3.49
N GLU A 116 11.16 6.01 -3.74
CA GLU A 116 10.49 6.08 -5.04
C GLU A 116 10.37 7.53 -5.51
N VAL A 117 10.66 7.78 -6.80
CA VAL A 117 10.62 9.10 -7.44
C VAL A 117 9.86 9.02 -8.77
N PRO A 118 8.58 9.46 -8.81
CA PRO A 118 7.82 9.65 -10.05
C PRO A 118 8.39 10.77 -10.92
N MET A 119 8.35 10.57 -12.24
CA MET A 119 8.65 11.56 -13.27
C MET A 119 7.63 11.47 -14.40
N ALA A 120 6.59 12.31 -14.33
CA ALA A 120 5.61 12.41 -15.41
C ALA A 120 6.18 13.20 -16.59
N LYS A 121 5.95 12.71 -17.82
CA LYS A 121 6.34 13.39 -19.06
C LYS A 121 7.81 13.77 -19.09
N LEU A 122 8.69 12.81 -18.81
CA LEU A 122 10.11 13.05 -18.69
C LEU A 122 10.70 13.72 -19.95
N GLY A 123 10.36 13.24 -21.14
CA GLY A 123 10.82 13.83 -22.40
C GLY A 123 10.45 15.30 -22.59
N ASP A 124 9.26 15.71 -22.13
CA ASP A 124 8.77 17.09 -22.27
C ASP A 124 9.48 18.06 -21.29
N ARG A 125 10.07 17.53 -20.22
CA ARG A 125 10.79 18.33 -19.20
C ARG A 125 12.25 18.54 -19.54
N MET A 126 12.84 17.65 -20.32
CA MET A 126 14.27 17.66 -20.60
C MET A 126 14.60 18.49 -21.84
N GLN A 127 15.62 19.34 -21.75
CA GLN A 127 16.07 20.14 -22.90
C GLN A 127 16.75 19.26 -23.96
N PRO A 128 16.78 19.70 -25.23
CA PRO A 128 17.59 19.07 -26.26
C PRO A 128 19.06 18.97 -25.83
N GLY A 129 19.66 17.78 -25.97
CA GLY A 129 21.07 17.55 -25.63
C GLY A 129 21.36 17.22 -24.17
N GLU A 130 20.41 17.41 -23.24
CA GLU A 130 20.55 16.91 -21.88
C GLU A 130 20.65 15.39 -21.85
N ARG A 131 21.34 14.87 -20.82
CA ARG A 131 21.36 13.45 -20.44
C ARG A 131 20.65 13.25 -19.11
N LEU A 132 19.97 12.12 -18.97
CA LEU A 132 19.31 11.75 -17.73
C LEU A 132 20.31 11.14 -16.75
N ILE A 133 20.41 11.72 -15.57
CA ILE A 133 21.26 11.26 -14.48
C ILE A 133 20.40 10.99 -13.25
N ILE A 134 20.73 9.91 -12.54
CA ILE A 134 20.26 9.75 -11.16
C ILE A 134 21.43 9.88 -10.19
N ARG A 135 21.16 10.36 -8.99
CA ARG A 135 22.11 10.30 -7.89
C ARG A 135 21.50 9.53 -6.74
N VAL A 136 22.26 8.58 -6.22
CA VAL A 136 21.88 7.78 -5.05
C VAL A 136 22.80 8.16 -3.90
N ASP A 137 22.24 8.72 -2.84
CA ASP A 137 22.95 8.91 -1.57
C ASP A 137 22.56 7.82 -0.58
N VAL A 138 23.53 7.32 0.18
CA VAL A 138 23.29 6.53 1.40
C VAL A 138 23.95 7.30 2.54
N ARG A 139 23.16 8.08 3.28
CA ARG A 139 23.67 9.02 4.29
C ARG A 139 23.71 8.37 5.66
N PRO A 140 24.78 8.53 6.43
CA PRO A 140 24.79 8.11 7.83
C PRO A 140 23.82 8.99 8.65
N THR A 141 23.09 8.40 9.60
CA THR A 141 22.13 9.11 10.47
C THR A 141 22.56 9.18 11.94
N GLY A 142 23.75 8.68 12.25
CA GLY A 142 24.36 8.73 13.58
C GLY A 142 25.82 8.26 13.56
N ALA A 143 26.36 7.95 14.75
CA ALA A 143 27.73 7.46 14.92
C ALA A 143 27.86 5.92 14.83
N GLY A 144 26.74 5.19 14.83
CA GLY A 144 26.66 3.72 14.93
C GLY A 144 26.80 3.00 13.59
N PRO A 145 27.21 1.72 13.60
CA PRO A 145 27.87 1.04 12.50
C PRO A 145 27.08 1.08 11.20
N TYR A 146 27.75 1.55 10.16
CA TYR A 146 27.35 1.38 8.78
C TYR A 146 28.55 0.87 7.98
N PRO A 147 28.33 0.06 6.93
CA PRO A 147 29.42 -0.39 6.07
C PRO A 147 30.01 0.79 5.30
N ALA A 148 31.21 0.61 4.72
CA ALA A 148 31.81 1.62 3.84
C ALA A 148 30.96 1.88 2.57
N ALA A 149 30.21 0.88 2.11
CA ALA A 149 29.28 0.98 0.99
C ALA A 149 28.09 0.02 1.16
N VAL A 150 26.96 0.37 0.55
CA VAL A 150 25.74 -0.42 0.53
C VAL A 150 25.42 -0.84 -0.91
N PRO A 151 25.17 -2.13 -1.19
CA PRO A 151 24.62 -2.55 -2.47
C PRO A 151 23.17 -2.09 -2.57
N VAL A 152 22.91 -1.17 -3.49
CA VAL A 152 21.60 -0.59 -3.76
C VAL A 152 21.08 -1.13 -5.09
N THR A 153 19.89 -1.71 -5.07
CA THR A 153 19.13 -2.01 -6.28
C THR A 153 18.49 -0.74 -6.78
N VAL A 154 18.78 -0.34 -8.01
CA VAL A 154 18.13 0.75 -8.74
C VAL A 154 17.18 0.13 -9.75
N GLU A 155 15.93 0.57 -9.81
CA GLU A 155 14.95 0.17 -10.82
C GLU A 155 14.40 1.41 -11.54
N ALA A 156 14.19 1.28 -12.84
CA ALA A 156 13.37 2.20 -13.62
C ALA A 156 12.19 1.45 -14.22
N VAL A 157 10.97 1.93 -13.99
CA VAL A 157 9.75 1.42 -14.65
C VAL A 157 9.13 2.54 -15.46
N ALA A 158 8.99 2.32 -16.76
CA ALA A 158 8.43 3.30 -17.68
C ALA A 158 7.03 2.86 -18.12
N TYR A 159 6.09 3.81 -18.08
CA TYR A 159 4.69 3.59 -18.38
C TYR A 159 4.22 4.46 -19.52
N LYS A 160 3.35 3.92 -20.38
CA LYS A 160 2.65 4.66 -21.42
C LYS A 160 1.14 4.50 -21.26
N ARG A 161 0.41 5.53 -21.67
CA ARG A 161 -1.03 5.45 -21.84
C ARG A 161 -1.32 4.55 -23.03
N ALA A 162 -2.10 3.51 -22.79
CA ALA A 162 -2.64 2.61 -23.79
C ALA A 162 -4.17 2.64 -23.71
N PRO A 163 -4.88 2.34 -24.81
CA PRO A 163 -6.34 2.23 -24.77
C PRO A 163 -6.80 1.31 -23.64
N ALA A 164 -7.80 1.75 -22.85
CA ALA A 164 -8.36 0.96 -21.76
C ALA A 164 -9.50 0.07 -22.27
N PRO A 165 -9.30 -1.25 -22.44
CA PRO A 165 -10.31 -2.14 -23.03
C PRO A 165 -11.54 -2.33 -22.14
N ASP A 166 -11.39 -2.06 -20.85
CA ASP A 166 -12.46 -2.13 -19.84
C ASP A 166 -13.37 -0.90 -19.83
N ILE A 167 -13.05 0.16 -20.59
CA ILE A 167 -13.84 1.38 -20.69
C ILE A 167 -14.25 1.65 -22.13
N SER A 168 -15.53 1.92 -22.34
CA SER A 168 -16.05 2.38 -23.62
C SER A 168 -16.78 3.72 -23.47
N VAL A 169 -16.63 4.60 -24.45
CA VAL A 169 -17.26 5.92 -24.48
C VAL A 169 -18.14 6.01 -25.73
N SER A 170 -19.41 6.37 -25.55
CA SER A 170 -20.39 6.46 -26.63
C SER A 170 -21.20 7.78 -26.57
N PRO A 171 -21.26 8.57 -27.65
CA PRO A 171 -20.44 8.41 -28.85
C PRO A 171 -18.95 8.64 -28.53
N SER A 172 -18.02 8.13 -29.33
CA SER A 172 -16.58 8.45 -29.19
C SER A 172 -16.19 9.75 -29.90
N TYR A 173 -17.12 10.34 -30.66
CA TYR A 173 -16.93 11.50 -31.50
C TYR A 173 -18.25 12.27 -31.66
N ALA A 174 -18.19 13.60 -31.62
CA ALA A 174 -19.33 14.47 -31.90
C ALA A 174 -18.88 15.78 -32.55
N VAL A 175 -19.75 16.36 -33.38
CA VAL A 175 -19.61 17.70 -33.94
C VAL A 175 -20.68 18.59 -33.32
N LEU A 176 -20.26 19.56 -32.50
CA LEU A 176 -21.16 20.42 -31.75
C LEU A 176 -21.33 21.75 -32.47
N LYS A 177 -22.58 22.06 -32.84
CA LYS A 177 -22.97 23.38 -33.35
C LYS A 177 -23.00 24.42 -32.22
N PRO A 178 -22.98 25.72 -32.55
CA PRO A 178 -23.18 26.79 -31.58
C PRO A 178 -24.39 26.55 -30.68
N GLY A 179 -24.21 26.68 -29.37
CA GLY A 179 -25.26 26.51 -28.37
C GLY A 179 -25.81 25.09 -28.23
N SER A 180 -25.14 24.08 -28.80
CA SER A 180 -25.51 22.66 -28.65
C SER A 180 -24.59 21.92 -27.67
N GLY A 181 -25.05 20.81 -27.13
CA GLY A 181 -24.25 19.94 -26.30
C GLY A 181 -24.52 18.47 -26.56
N GLU A 182 -23.59 17.63 -26.14
CA GLU A 182 -23.64 16.18 -26.30
C GLU A 182 -23.31 15.47 -24.98
N THR A 183 -23.96 14.33 -24.77
CA THR A 183 -23.72 13.48 -23.61
C THR A 183 -22.96 12.23 -24.02
N PHE A 184 -21.72 12.14 -23.54
CA PHE A 184 -20.85 10.99 -23.70
C PHE A 184 -21.10 10.00 -22.55
N ALA A 185 -21.72 8.87 -22.86
CA ALA A 185 -21.94 7.78 -21.91
C ALA A 185 -20.65 6.96 -21.76
N VAL A 186 -20.18 6.81 -20.51
CA VAL A 186 -19.01 6.00 -20.16
C VAL A 186 -19.48 4.69 -19.56
N THR A 187 -19.14 3.57 -20.20
CA THR A 187 -19.48 2.22 -19.72
C THR A 187 -18.21 1.51 -19.25
N VAL A 188 -18.24 1.02 -18.00
CA VAL A 188 -17.15 0.26 -17.37
C VAL A 188 -17.48 -1.22 -17.39
N ARG A 189 -16.55 -2.04 -17.89
CA ARG A 189 -16.63 -3.51 -17.92
C ARG A 189 -15.29 -4.08 -17.46
N PRO A 190 -15.12 -4.34 -16.15
CA PRO A 190 -13.87 -4.86 -15.63
C PRO A 190 -13.46 -6.17 -16.32
N PRO A 191 -12.15 -6.43 -16.50
CA PRO A 191 -11.67 -7.71 -17.01
C PRO A 191 -12.17 -8.88 -16.15
N ALA A 192 -12.48 -10.01 -16.78
CA ALA A 192 -12.97 -11.20 -16.07
C ALA A 192 -11.96 -11.68 -15.01
N ASP A 193 -10.67 -11.53 -15.28
CA ASP A 193 -9.54 -11.90 -14.44
C ASP A 193 -9.03 -10.75 -13.55
N ALA A 194 -9.77 -9.64 -13.40
CA ALA A 194 -9.35 -8.52 -12.55
C ALA A 194 -9.20 -8.92 -11.07
N ALA A 195 -8.14 -8.44 -10.42
CA ALA A 195 -8.02 -8.55 -8.97
C ALA A 195 -9.09 -7.70 -8.24
N PRO A 196 -9.53 -8.06 -7.03
CA PRO A 196 -10.53 -7.32 -6.25
C PRO A 196 -10.02 -5.99 -5.70
N THR A 197 -9.54 -5.07 -6.54
CA THR A 197 -8.92 -3.81 -6.10
C THR A 197 -9.46 -2.61 -6.86
N ALA A 198 -8.91 -1.42 -6.60
CA ALA A 198 -9.21 -0.21 -7.34
C ALA A 198 -8.44 -0.17 -8.67
N PHE A 199 -9.12 0.26 -9.73
CA PHE A 199 -8.56 0.51 -11.04
C PHE A 199 -8.70 1.98 -11.37
N GLU A 200 -7.62 2.55 -11.91
CA GLU A 200 -7.55 3.95 -12.33
C GLU A 200 -7.47 4.02 -13.85
N ARG A 201 -8.26 4.94 -14.40
CA ARG A 201 -8.40 5.22 -15.83
C ARG A 201 -8.47 6.71 -16.04
N VAL A 202 -8.21 7.14 -17.26
CA VAL A 202 -8.48 8.51 -17.68
C VAL A 202 -9.31 8.50 -18.94
N VAL A 203 -10.39 9.27 -18.96
CA VAL A 203 -11.10 9.57 -20.19
C VAL A 203 -10.58 10.91 -20.70
N VAL A 204 -10.04 10.89 -21.91
CA VAL A 204 -9.42 12.03 -22.53
C VAL A 204 -10.34 12.54 -23.63
N PHE A 205 -10.80 13.77 -23.46
CA PHE A 205 -11.54 14.51 -24.47
C PHE A 205 -10.57 15.40 -25.24
N THR A 206 -10.63 15.38 -26.57
CA THR A 206 -9.94 16.34 -27.42
C THR A 206 -11.00 17.22 -28.06
N ILE A 207 -10.96 18.52 -27.75
CA ILE A 207 -11.89 19.54 -28.26
C ILE A 207 -11.04 20.54 -29.05
N ASN A 208 -11.21 20.57 -30.37
CA ASN A 208 -10.44 21.46 -31.25
C ASN A 208 -8.92 21.44 -30.98
N GLY A 209 -8.36 20.23 -30.77
CA GLY A 209 -6.94 20.01 -30.48
C GLY A 209 -6.54 20.22 -29.01
N THR A 210 -7.39 20.80 -28.19
CA THR A 210 -7.15 20.95 -26.74
C THR A 210 -7.58 19.69 -26.01
N THR A 211 -6.72 19.21 -25.13
CA THR A 211 -6.95 17.97 -24.36
C THR A 211 -7.50 18.27 -22.97
N TYR A 212 -8.61 17.62 -22.62
CA TYR A 212 -9.23 17.64 -21.30
C TYR A 212 -9.22 16.23 -20.71
N VAL A 213 -8.83 16.12 -19.44
CA VAL A 213 -8.66 14.83 -18.76
C VAL A 213 -9.69 14.69 -17.67
N VAL A 214 -10.49 13.61 -17.72
CA VAL A 214 -11.44 13.23 -16.68
C VAL A 214 -10.90 11.97 -15.98
N PRO A 215 -10.48 12.05 -14.71
CA PRO A 215 -10.07 10.87 -13.96
C PRO A 215 -11.28 9.97 -13.71
N LEU A 216 -11.08 8.67 -13.86
CA LEU A 216 -12.09 7.66 -13.61
C LEU A 216 -11.46 6.58 -12.73
N SER A 217 -12.08 6.29 -11.59
CA SER A 217 -11.71 5.18 -10.72
C SER A 217 -12.91 4.27 -10.51
N TYR A 218 -12.70 2.96 -10.54
CA TYR A 218 -13.71 1.98 -10.18
C TYR A 218 -13.09 0.85 -9.36
N THR A 219 -13.88 0.18 -8.54
CA THR A 219 -13.44 -0.94 -7.72
C THR A 219 -14.01 -2.24 -8.24
N VAL A 220 -13.20 -3.29 -8.27
CA VAL A 220 -13.65 -4.64 -8.57
C VAL A 220 -13.88 -5.36 -7.25
N VAL A 221 -15.05 -5.96 -7.11
CA VAL A 221 -15.44 -6.70 -5.91
C VAL A 221 -15.49 -8.18 -6.23
N ARG A 222 -15.07 -9.04 -5.28
CA ARG A 222 -15.10 -10.50 -5.44
C ARG A 222 -15.86 -11.17 -4.29
N GLN A 223 -16.59 -12.23 -4.60
CA GLN A 223 -17.26 -13.05 -3.60
C GLN A 223 -16.26 -13.95 -2.86
N ALA A 224 -16.29 -13.95 -1.52
CA ALA A 224 -15.54 -14.91 -0.71
C ALA A 224 -16.14 -16.33 -0.82
N PRO A 225 -15.32 -17.41 -0.78
CA PRO A 225 -13.86 -17.41 -0.67
C PRO A 225 -13.16 -16.97 -1.97
N THR A 226 -12.04 -16.26 -1.86
CA THR A 226 -11.31 -15.78 -3.04
C THR A 226 -9.83 -15.50 -2.75
N ALA A 227 -9.01 -15.52 -3.81
CA ALA A 227 -7.64 -15.03 -3.76
C ALA A 227 -7.65 -13.51 -4.01
N LEU A 228 -7.04 -12.76 -3.09
CA LEU A 228 -7.06 -11.29 -3.07
C LEU A 228 -6.03 -10.69 -4.02
N THR A 229 -4.89 -11.37 -4.18
CA THR A 229 -3.77 -10.89 -4.98
C THR A 229 -3.67 -11.57 -6.35
N ALA A 230 -4.61 -12.47 -6.66
CA ALA A 230 -4.67 -13.11 -7.96
C ALA A 230 -5.33 -12.20 -8.99
N GLY A 231 -4.89 -12.33 -10.24
CA GLY A 231 -5.50 -11.64 -11.38
C GLY A 231 -4.77 -10.37 -11.82
N ARG A 232 -5.32 -9.76 -12.87
CA ARG A 232 -4.77 -8.57 -13.50
C ARG A 232 -4.88 -7.36 -12.59
N THR A 233 -3.79 -6.60 -12.50
CA THR A 233 -3.71 -5.32 -11.79
C THR A 233 -2.99 -4.35 -12.71
N ASP A 234 -3.67 -3.27 -13.09
CA ASP A 234 -3.13 -2.27 -14.03
C ASP A 234 -2.59 -1.02 -13.33
N SER A 235 -2.66 -0.98 -12.00
CA SER A 235 -2.13 0.12 -11.22
C SER A 235 -0.62 0.01 -11.07
N TRP A 236 0.05 1.16 -10.97
CA TRP A 236 1.39 1.28 -10.41
C TRP A 236 1.50 0.48 -9.11
N TYR A 237 0.52 0.63 -8.22
CA TYR A 237 0.40 -0.12 -6.97
C TYR A 237 -0.39 -1.42 -7.23
N ASN A 238 0.27 -2.36 -7.91
CA ASN A 238 -0.28 -3.65 -8.29
C ASN A 238 -0.65 -4.49 -7.06
N ALA A 239 -1.86 -5.03 -6.95
CA ALA A 239 -2.36 -5.71 -5.76
C ALA A 239 -1.53 -6.93 -5.26
N SER A 240 -0.59 -7.43 -6.05
CA SER A 240 0.22 -8.63 -5.78
C SER A 240 1.67 -8.38 -5.39
N ALA A 241 2.12 -7.14 -5.20
CA ALA A 241 3.49 -6.88 -4.75
C ALA A 241 3.60 -5.77 -3.71
N LEU A 242 4.40 -5.97 -2.65
CA LEU A 242 4.66 -4.96 -1.63
C LEU A 242 5.89 -4.13 -1.97
N ARG A 243 5.88 -2.87 -1.52
CA ARG A 243 6.96 -1.89 -1.63
C ARG A 243 7.22 -1.18 -0.31
N GLY A 244 8.37 -0.51 -0.21
CA GLY A 244 8.92 0.05 1.03
C GLY A 244 8.96 1.57 1.17
N GLY A 245 8.10 2.32 0.47
CA GLY A 245 8.09 3.79 0.47
C GLY A 245 7.68 4.49 1.79
N ASN A 246 7.90 3.85 2.93
CA ASN A 246 7.53 4.35 4.26
C ASN A 246 8.58 5.36 4.77
N ASP A 247 8.15 6.39 5.50
CA ASP A 247 9.04 7.35 6.18
C ASP A 247 8.96 7.21 7.70
N TRP A 248 9.90 6.46 8.27
CA TRP A 248 9.98 6.19 9.70
C TRP A 248 10.46 7.37 10.55
N GLY A 249 10.80 8.52 9.98
CA GLY A 249 11.18 9.66 10.81
C GLY A 249 10.00 10.18 11.63
N TRP A 250 8.83 10.26 11.00
CA TRP A 250 7.65 10.92 11.57
C TRP A 250 6.34 10.67 10.79
N ARG A 251 6.36 9.85 9.73
CA ARG A 251 5.20 9.52 8.88
C ARG A 251 5.20 8.03 8.57
N TYR A 252 5.26 7.21 9.60
CA TYR A 252 5.36 5.76 9.45
C TYR A 252 4.10 5.13 8.83
N GLU A 253 3.00 5.88 8.76
CA GLU A 253 1.80 5.53 7.99
C GLU A 253 1.86 5.91 6.52
N SER A 254 2.84 6.72 6.11
CA SER A 254 3.19 6.84 4.69
C SER A 254 3.74 5.51 4.20
N GLY A 255 3.53 5.20 2.93
CA GLY A 255 3.95 3.90 2.41
C GLY A 255 3.11 3.36 1.27
N ASP A 256 3.39 2.09 0.97
CA ASP A 256 2.63 1.28 0.04
C ASP A 256 1.37 0.74 0.71
N TRP A 257 0.20 1.17 0.21
CA TRP A 257 -1.12 0.75 0.67
C TRP A 257 -1.86 0.02 -0.44
N ARG A 258 -2.71 -0.94 -0.04
CA ARG A 258 -3.63 -1.67 -0.92
C ARG A 258 -5.00 -1.75 -0.32
N ALA A 259 -5.99 -1.67 -1.19
CA ALA A 259 -7.38 -1.94 -0.85
C ALA A 259 -7.84 -3.17 -1.64
N TYR A 260 -8.48 -4.11 -0.93
CA TYR A 260 -9.19 -5.24 -1.51
C TYR A 260 -10.68 -5.16 -1.16
N TYR A 261 -11.55 -5.42 -2.12
CA TYR A 261 -13.00 -5.31 -1.96
C TYR A 261 -13.65 -6.69 -2.10
N ILE A 262 -14.32 -7.14 -1.04
CA ILE A 262 -14.87 -8.49 -0.94
C ILE A 262 -16.34 -8.41 -0.59
N VAL A 263 -17.16 -9.23 -1.24
CA VAL A 263 -18.53 -9.51 -0.78
C VAL A 263 -18.61 -10.91 -0.18
N SER A 264 -19.43 -11.06 0.86
CA SER A 264 -19.60 -12.33 1.56
C SER A 264 -21.01 -12.45 2.12
N SER A 265 -21.60 -13.64 2.02
CA SER A 265 -22.82 -13.99 2.74
C SER A 265 -22.55 -14.41 4.17
N ALA A 266 -21.32 -14.82 4.50
CA ALA A 266 -20.89 -15.11 5.85
C ALA A 266 -20.55 -13.81 6.59
N PRO A 267 -21.02 -13.63 7.84
CA PRO A 267 -20.73 -12.44 8.62
C PRO A 267 -19.29 -12.41 9.14
N ASN A 268 -18.62 -13.57 9.21
CA ASN A 268 -17.25 -13.67 9.69
C ASN A 268 -16.36 -14.28 8.61
N LEU A 269 -15.19 -13.69 8.42
CA LEU A 269 -14.21 -14.12 7.41
C LEU A 269 -12.85 -14.36 8.06
N ASP A 270 -12.13 -15.33 7.51
CA ASP A 270 -10.70 -15.49 7.66
C ASP A 270 -10.00 -14.75 6.53
N VAL A 271 -8.92 -14.05 6.86
CA VAL A 271 -8.07 -13.34 5.91
C VAL A 271 -6.63 -13.69 6.22
N SER A 272 -5.88 -14.07 5.19
CA SER A 272 -4.46 -14.36 5.32
C SER A 272 -3.65 -13.65 4.24
N PHE A 273 -2.47 -13.19 4.61
CA PHE A 273 -1.46 -12.67 3.70
C PHE A 273 -0.11 -13.34 3.98
N SER A 274 0.70 -13.51 2.93
CA SER A 274 2.06 -14.00 3.01
C SER A 274 2.97 -13.31 1.99
N TRP A 275 4.25 -13.18 2.34
CA TRP A 275 5.29 -12.49 1.58
C TRP A 275 6.66 -13.15 1.81
N GLN A 276 7.70 -12.64 1.15
CA GLN A 276 8.99 -13.34 1.03
C GLN A 276 10.06 -12.83 1.99
N CYS A 277 10.14 -11.52 2.19
CA CYS A 277 11.17 -10.91 3.01
C CYS A 277 10.89 -11.12 4.50
N ALA A 278 11.83 -11.76 5.20
CA ALA A 278 11.72 -12.02 6.63
C ALA A 278 11.57 -10.75 7.48
N ASN A 279 12.22 -9.64 7.08
CA ASN A 279 12.14 -8.36 7.78
C ASN A 279 11.01 -7.47 7.27
N THR A 280 10.19 -7.90 6.31
CA THR A 280 8.97 -7.17 5.97
C THR A 280 7.89 -7.45 6.99
N SER A 281 7.13 -6.41 7.34
CA SER A 281 5.96 -6.49 8.22
C SER A 281 4.81 -5.69 7.63
N LEU A 282 3.59 -6.20 7.81
CA LEU A 282 2.36 -5.58 7.30
C LEU A 282 1.38 -5.23 8.42
N ALA A 283 0.63 -4.16 8.21
CA ALA A 283 -0.62 -3.90 8.91
C ALA A 283 -1.79 -4.20 7.97
N ALA A 284 -2.79 -4.91 8.45
CA ALA A 284 -4.04 -5.13 7.74
C ALA A 284 -5.21 -4.60 8.58
N TYR A 285 -6.16 -3.96 7.92
CA TYR A 285 -7.39 -3.44 8.50
C TYR A 285 -8.54 -3.97 7.67
N ALA A 286 -9.61 -4.40 8.32
CA ALA A 286 -10.86 -4.75 7.67
C ALA A 286 -11.91 -3.72 8.08
N LEU A 287 -12.56 -3.14 7.08
CA LEU A 287 -13.69 -2.26 7.23
C LEU A 287 -14.92 -2.94 6.62
N THR A 288 -16.09 -2.58 7.12
CA THR A 288 -17.38 -2.88 6.51
C THR A 288 -17.68 -1.90 5.39
N GLY A 289 -18.66 -2.21 4.53
CA GLY A 289 -19.02 -1.37 3.38
C GLY A 289 -19.49 0.05 3.72
N ASP A 290 -19.94 0.28 4.96
CA ASP A 290 -20.30 1.57 5.55
C ASP A 290 -19.11 2.29 6.23
N GLY A 291 -17.91 1.71 6.19
CA GLY A 291 -16.66 2.35 6.61
C GLY A 291 -16.27 2.15 8.07
N PHE A 292 -16.99 1.31 8.83
CA PHE A 292 -16.63 0.96 10.21
C PHE A 292 -15.61 -0.17 10.26
N PHE A 293 -14.80 -0.25 11.32
CA PHE A 293 -13.92 -1.40 11.53
C PHE A 293 -14.74 -2.68 11.70
N ALA A 294 -14.37 -3.71 10.95
CA ALA A 294 -15.01 -5.03 10.96
C ALA A 294 -14.41 -5.94 12.05
N GLY A 295 -14.35 -5.42 13.27
CA GLY A 295 -13.77 -6.05 14.46
C GLY A 295 -13.20 -5.00 15.42
N TYR A 296 -13.11 -5.36 16.71
CA TYR A 296 -12.75 -4.40 17.78
C TYR A 296 -11.35 -4.63 18.39
N PHE A 297 -10.85 -5.85 18.34
CA PHE A 297 -9.59 -6.24 19.00
C PHE A 297 -8.46 -6.46 18.00
N PHE A 298 -7.21 -6.42 18.45
CA PHE A 298 -6.11 -6.92 17.62
C PHE A 298 -6.35 -8.37 17.20
N SER A 299 -6.05 -8.67 15.95
CA SER A 299 -6.40 -9.90 15.22
C SER A 299 -7.90 -10.05 14.90
N GLN A 300 -8.73 -9.05 15.21
CA GLN A 300 -10.15 -8.94 14.83
C GLN A 300 -10.44 -7.61 14.14
N GLY A 301 -10.56 -7.59 12.83
CA GLY A 301 -10.74 -6.37 12.03
C GLY A 301 -9.49 -5.49 11.92
N ILE A 302 -8.50 -5.66 12.80
CA ILE A 302 -7.18 -5.03 12.71
C ILE A 302 -6.13 -6.11 12.97
N SER A 303 -5.15 -6.30 12.08
CA SER A 303 -4.07 -7.25 12.34
C SER A 303 -3.25 -6.79 13.53
N TYR A 304 -2.51 -7.72 14.14
CA TYR A 304 -1.45 -7.30 15.05
C TYR A 304 -0.33 -6.65 14.23
N SER A 305 -0.51 -5.38 13.88
CA SER A 305 0.58 -4.56 13.38
C SER A 305 1.36 -4.14 14.62
N ALA A 306 2.42 -4.89 14.90
CA ALA A 306 3.32 -4.63 16.02
C ALA A 306 4.09 -3.30 15.89
N THR A 307 3.69 -2.43 14.97
CA THR A 307 4.33 -1.14 14.71
C THR A 307 3.84 -0.11 15.73
N THR A 308 4.50 -0.08 16.88
CA THR A 308 4.20 0.87 17.95
C THR A 308 5.23 1.98 17.92
N TYR A 309 4.76 3.22 17.77
CA TYR A 309 5.63 4.38 17.96
C TYR A 309 6.03 4.48 19.42
N ILE A 310 7.32 4.35 19.72
CA ILE A 310 7.86 4.42 21.08
C ILE A 310 8.59 5.74 21.37
N GLY A 311 8.45 6.72 20.46
CA GLY A 311 9.03 8.06 20.61
C GLY A 311 10.34 8.24 19.81
N SER A 312 10.73 9.51 19.61
CA SER A 312 11.99 9.91 18.95
C SER A 312 12.23 9.32 17.54
N GLY A 313 11.16 9.12 16.76
CA GLY A 313 11.27 8.49 15.43
C GLY A 313 11.56 6.98 15.48
N VAL A 314 11.40 6.33 16.63
CA VAL A 314 11.63 4.89 16.82
C VAL A 314 10.29 4.15 16.80
N PHE A 315 10.26 3.05 16.05
CA PHE A 315 9.10 2.20 15.90
C PHE A 315 9.48 0.80 16.33
N LEU A 316 8.82 0.23 17.34
CA LEU A 316 8.91 -1.20 17.55
C LEU A 316 8.20 -1.87 16.38
N TRP A 317 8.70 -2.96 15.80
CA TRP A 317 7.92 -3.83 14.90
C TRP A 317 8.23 -5.29 15.18
N ALA A 318 7.25 -6.16 14.96
CA ALA A 318 7.44 -7.61 15.02
C ALA A 318 7.65 -8.14 13.60
N SER A 319 8.69 -8.94 13.43
CA SER A 319 8.80 -9.81 12.26
C SER A 319 7.73 -10.89 12.39
N THR A 320 6.78 -10.91 11.46
CA THR A 320 5.76 -11.96 11.43
C THR A 320 6.19 -13.19 10.61
N GLY A 321 7.48 -13.26 10.25
CA GLY A 321 8.06 -14.41 9.55
C GLY A 321 7.49 -14.64 8.14
N GLY A 322 6.98 -13.60 7.49
CA GLY A 322 6.47 -13.71 6.12
C GLY A 322 4.97 -14.00 6.02
N ALA A 323 4.18 -13.92 7.10
CA ALA A 323 2.74 -14.09 7.03
C ALA A 323 1.99 -13.25 8.07
N THR A 324 0.73 -12.93 7.83
CA THR A 324 -0.19 -12.40 8.84
C THR A 324 -1.60 -12.95 8.61
N ARG A 325 -2.36 -13.13 9.68
CA ARG A 325 -3.75 -13.58 9.61
C ARG A 325 -4.65 -12.65 10.42
N LEU A 326 -5.84 -12.41 9.90
CA LEU A 326 -6.85 -11.53 10.47
C LEU A 326 -8.20 -12.23 10.46
N LEU A 327 -8.95 -12.08 11.54
CA LEU A 327 -10.35 -12.46 11.60
C LEU A 327 -11.22 -11.21 11.38
N ILE A 328 -12.22 -11.31 10.51
CA ILE A 328 -13.25 -10.28 10.37
C ILE A 328 -14.46 -10.70 11.20
N THR A 329 -14.86 -9.86 12.16
CA THR A 329 -16.01 -10.10 13.06
C THR A 329 -16.78 -8.80 13.31
N PRO A 330 -17.58 -8.32 12.34
CA PRO A 330 -18.30 -7.06 12.43
C PRO A 330 -19.44 -7.11 13.47
N SER A 331 -19.86 -8.31 13.91
CA SER A 331 -20.98 -8.53 14.82
C SER A 331 -20.58 -8.95 16.24
N SER A 332 -19.41 -8.51 16.75
CA SER A 332 -19.10 -8.73 18.15
C SER A 332 -19.83 -7.69 19.00
N ASN A 333 -21.00 -8.06 19.54
CA ASN A 333 -21.60 -7.34 20.66
C ASN A 333 -20.61 -7.35 21.84
N PHE A 334 -19.93 -6.23 22.08
CA PHE A 334 -19.07 -6.08 23.24
C PHE A 334 -19.49 -4.82 24.01
N ALA A 335 -19.80 -4.98 25.30
CA ALA A 335 -19.95 -3.84 26.20
C ALA A 335 -18.59 -3.57 26.85
N VAL A 336 -18.02 -2.38 26.63
CA VAL A 336 -16.86 -1.93 27.39
C VAL A 336 -17.38 -1.22 28.63
N PRO A 337 -17.16 -1.73 29.86
CA PRO A 337 -17.47 -0.97 31.05
C PRO A 337 -16.47 0.18 31.17
N ILE A 338 -16.95 1.42 31.09
CA ILE A 338 -16.16 2.60 31.46
C ILE A 338 -16.37 2.82 32.96
N GLN A 339 -15.30 2.85 33.74
CA GLN A 339 -15.38 3.34 35.12
C GLN A 339 -15.63 4.85 35.08
N ALA A 340 -16.87 5.27 35.29
CA ALA A 340 -17.16 6.62 35.73
C ALA A 340 -16.97 6.69 37.25
N VAL A 341 -16.56 7.86 37.76
CA VAL A 341 -16.42 8.08 39.21
C VAL A 341 -17.82 8.04 39.84
N GLY A 342 -18.17 6.93 40.51
CA GLY A 342 -19.45 6.73 41.20
C GLY A 342 -20.15 5.39 40.84
N PRO A 343 -21.32 5.08 41.43
CA PRO A 343 -22.06 3.84 41.20
C PRO A 343 -22.72 3.73 39.80
N ILE A 344 -22.33 4.58 38.85
CA ILE A 344 -22.88 4.64 37.50
C ILE A 344 -21.84 4.03 36.56
N TYR A 345 -22.04 2.78 36.15
CA TYR A 345 -21.27 2.20 35.05
C TYR A 345 -21.92 2.64 33.74
N ALA A 346 -21.20 3.41 32.93
CA ALA A 346 -21.58 3.63 31.55
C ALA A 346 -21.02 2.45 30.74
N THR A 347 -21.87 1.48 30.39
CA THR A 347 -21.55 0.53 29.32
C THR A 347 -21.73 1.24 28.00
N MET A 348 -20.62 1.58 27.33
CA MET A 348 -20.69 1.80 25.90
C MET A 348 -20.77 0.42 25.25
N SER A 349 -21.96 -0.03 24.87
CA SER A 349 -22.04 -1.03 23.81
C SER A 349 -21.71 -0.28 22.52
N ALA A 350 -20.50 -0.48 22.01
CA ALA A 350 -20.23 -0.17 20.60
C ALA A 350 -20.82 -1.30 19.74
N SER A 351 -22.10 -1.62 19.96
CA SER A 351 -22.89 -2.43 19.06
C SER A 351 -23.45 -1.44 18.04
N TRP A 352 -22.65 -1.08 17.03
CA TRP A 352 -23.29 -0.66 15.80
C TRP A 352 -23.68 -1.96 15.09
N PRO A 353 -24.97 -2.34 15.04
CA PRO A 353 -25.36 -3.44 14.19
C PRO A 353 -24.98 -3.01 12.77
N VAL A 354 -23.94 -3.61 12.22
CA VAL A 354 -23.62 -3.46 10.80
C VAL A 354 -24.80 -4.11 10.07
N GLN A 355 -25.79 -3.28 9.70
CA GLN A 355 -27.05 -3.73 9.11
C GLN A 355 -26.84 -4.41 7.75
N SER A 356 -25.64 -4.29 7.16
CA SER A 356 -25.28 -4.76 5.83
C SER A 356 -23.86 -5.35 5.77
N ALA A 357 -23.54 -6.32 6.63
CA ALA A 357 -22.24 -7.03 6.66
C ALA A 357 -21.99 -7.97 5.45
N GLY A 358 -22.29 -7.48 4.24
CA GLY A 358 -22.15 -8.18 2.97
C GLY A 358 -20.98 -7.69 2.11
N LEU A 359 -20.46 -6.47 2.34
CA LEU A 359 -19.28 -5.90 1.69
C LEU A 359 -18.21 -5.59 2.74
N TYR A 360 -16.97 -5.96 2.45
CA TYR A 360 -15.79 -5.72 3.26
C TYR A 360 -14.69 -5.08 2.43
N ILE A 361 -13.96 -4.15 3.06
CA ILE A 361 -12.79 -3.48 2.49
C ILE A 361 -11.60 -3.88 3.34
N LEU A 362 -10.63 -4.58 2.74
CA LEU A 362 -9.35 -4.88 3.39
C LEU A 362 -8.31 -3.85 2.97
N LEU A 363 -7.79 -3.09 3.92
CA LEU A 363 -6.68 -2.19 3.73
C LEU A 363 -5.41 -2.87 4.24
N VAL A 364 -4.41 -3.05 3.38
CA VAL A 364 -3.12 -3.64 3.75
C VAL A 364 -2.03 -2.65 3.44
N ARG A 365 -1.10 -2.44 4.38
CA ARG A 365 0.07 -1.60 4.14
C ARG A 365 1.34 -2.24 4.66
N THR A 366 2.44 -1.86 4.04
CA THR A 366 3.78 -2.16 4.56
C THR A 366 4.05 -1.26 5.77
N THR A 367 4.46 -1.85 6.89
CA THR A 367 4.97 -1.08 8.04
C THR A 367 6.48 -1.09 8.09
N ASN A 368 7.10 -2.25 7.86
CA ASN A 368 8.52 -2.39 7.59
C ASN A 368 8.73 -3.09 6.25
N TYR A 369 9.73 -2.66 5.50
CA TYR A 369 10.09 -3.31 4.24
C TYR A 369 11.50 -3.90 4.36
N GLY A 370 11.63 -5.18 4.06
CA GLY A 370 12.88 -5.92 4.21
C GLY A 370 13.94 -5.55 3.17
N GLY A 371 13.56 -4.91 2.06
CA GLY A 371 14.48 -4.44 1.05
C GLY A 371 15.18 -5.56 0.26
N CYS A 372 14.50 -6.69 0.02
CA CYS A 372 15.06 -7.78 -0.80
C CYS A 372 15.01 -7.49 -2.32
N GLY A 373 14.41 -6.38 -2.71
CA GLY A 373 14.22 -5.90 -4.08
C GLY A 373 13.50 -4.56 -4.04
N THR A 374 13.10 -4.01 -5.19
CA THR A 374 12.27 -2.78 -5.27
C THR A 374 10.76 -3.09 -5.22
N ALA A 375 10.43 -4.37 -5.15
CA ALA A 375 9.13 -4.92 -4.79
C ALA A 375 9.32 -6.38 -4.35
N GLU A 376 8.41 -6.92 -3.53
CA GLU A 376 8.33 -8.36 -3.22
C GLU A 376 6.93 -8.91 -3.49
N ALA A 377 6.80 -10.20 -3.75
CA ALA A 377 5.50 -10.80 -4.02
C ALA A 377 4.62 -10.89 -2.75
N LEU A 378 3.33 -10.62 -2.92
CA LEU A 378 2.28 -10.75 -1.90
C LEU A 378 1.24 -11.78 -2.35
N SER A 379 0.98 -12.75 -1.49
CA SER A 379 -0.13 -13.69 -1.64
C SER A 379 -1.18 -13.40 -0.56
N GLY A 380 -2.42 -13.20 -0.97
CA GLY A 380 -3.53 -12.94 -0.05
C GLY A 380 -4.75 -13.78 -0.38
N SER A 381 -5.48 -14.22 0.64
CA SER A 381 -6.72 -14.97 0.48
C SER A 381 -7.74 -14.64 1.56
N THR A 382 -9.01 -14.89 1.25
CA THR A 382 -10.10 -14.83 2.22
C THR A 382 -11.02 -16.03 2.07
N ALA A 383 -11.57 -16.49 3.19
CA ALA A 383 -12.58 -17.54 3.23
C ALA A 383 -13.58 -17.28 4.35
N PRO A 384 -14.82 -17.79 4.25
CA PRO A 384 -15.73 -17.84 5.38
C PRO A 384 -15.08 -18.49 6.60
N LEU A 385 -15.24 -17.87 7.76
CA LEU A 385 -14.77 -18.46 9.01
C LEU A 385 -15.58 -19.74 9.27
N THR A 386 -14.92 -20.89 9.20
CA THR A 386 -15.53 -22.15 9.60
C THR A 386 -15.43 -22.23 11.12
N ALA A 387 -16.54 -22.02 11.83
CA ALA A 387 -16.57 -22.24 13.27
C ALA A 387 -16.26 -23.71 13.55
N GLY A 388 -15.30 -23.99 14.44
CA GLY A 388 -15.18 -25.32 15.02
C GLY A 388 -16.48 -25.70 15.73
N PRO A 389 -16.75 -27.00 15.97
CA PRO A 389 -17.94 -27.41 16.69
C PRO A 389 -18.03 -26.66 18.03
N SER A 390 -19.15 -25.99 18.27
CA SER A 390 -19.43 -25.34 19.54
C SER A 390 -19.28 -26.39 20.65
N VAL A 391 -18.38 -26.14 21.61
CA VAL A 391 -18.28 -27.00 22.79
C VAL A 391 -19.57 -26.80 23.59
N PRO A 392 -20.29 -27.86 23.98
CA PRO A 392 -21.56 -27.72 24.67
C PRO A 392 -21.40 -26.89 25.94
N THR A 393 -22.31 -25.93 26.14
CA THR A 393 -22.39 -25.14 27.36
C THR A 393 -23.07 -26.00 28.43
N THR A 394 -22.36 -26.32 29.51
CA THR A 394 -22.98 -27.03 30.64
C THR A 394 -23.46 -25.98 31.65
N LEU A 395 -24.79 -25.88 31.79
CA LEU A 395 -25.42 -25.10 32.84
C LEU A 395 -25.42 -25.91 34.14
N MET A 396 -24.73 -25.43 35.17
CA MET A 396 -24.89 -25.92 36.54
C MET A 396 -25.61 -24.85 37.37
N PRO A 397 -26.42 -25.22 38.38
CA PRO A 397 -27.02 -24.24 39.28
C PRO A 397 -25.93 -23.37 39.94
N GLY A 398 -25.98 -22.06 39.70
CA GLY A 398 -25.03 -21.09 40.26
C GLY A 398 -23.72 -20.91 39.49
N LEU A 399 -23.46 -21.65 38.41
CA LEU A 399 -22.24 -21.50 37.60
C LEU A 399 -22.52 -21.78 36.11
N ILE A 400 -22.32 -20.76 35.25
CA ILE A 400 -22.33 -20.95 33.80
C ILE A 400 -20.89 -21.26 33.36
N LYS A 401 -20.61 -22.52 32.99
CA LYS A 401 -19.37 -22.86 32.27
C LYS A 401 -19.63 -22.75 30.76
N ALA A 402 -19.32 -21.59 30.20
CA ALA A 402 -19.25 -21.42 28.75
C ALA A 402 -17.83 -21.79 28.27
N ASN A 403 -17.69 -23.00 27.72
CA ASN A 403 -16.51 -23.31 26.91
C ASN A 403 -16.70 -22.65 25.55
N LEU A 404 -16.32 -21.38 25.43
CA LEU A 404 -16.24 -20.71 24.13
C LEU A 404 -15.29 -21.50 23.24
N GLY A 405 -15.74 -21.84 22.04
CA GLY A 405 -14.99 -22.66 21.08
C GLY A 405 -13.54 -22.19 20.93
N ILE A 406 -12.64 -23.14 20.66
CA ILE A 406 -11.24 -22.82 20.37
C ILE A 406 -11.25 -21.89 19.14
N PRO A 407 -10.68 -20.66 19.22
CA PRO A 407 -10.53 -19.81 18.05
C PRO A 407 -9.85 -20.59 16.92
N SER A 408 -10.25 -20.37 15.68
CA SER A 408 -9.66 -21.02 14.49
C SER A 408 -8.21 -20.57 14.18
N LEU A 409 -7.65 -19.68 15.02
CA LEU A 409 -6.30 -19.15 14.92
C LEU A 409 -5.39 -19.87 15.91
N PRO A 410 -4.22 -20.38 15.49
CA PRO A 410 -3.17 -20.83 16.40
C PRO A 410 -2.60 -19.63 17.16
N TYR A 411 -2.62 -19.64 18.50
CA TYR A 411 -2.11 -18.54 19.34
C TYR A 411 -1.06 -19.03 20.34
N LEU A 412 -0.06 -18.18 20.62
CA LEU A 412 0.93 -18.38 21.70
C LEU A 412 0.26 -18.26 23.06
N PHE A 413 -0.60 -17.26 23.22
CA PHE A 413 -1.37 -17.03 24.43
C PHE A 413 -2.68 -16.30 24.10
N ALA A 414 -3.76 -16.64 24.80
CA ALA A 414 -5.03 -15.93 24.75
C ALA A 414 -5.38 -15.44 26.16
N VAL A 415 -5.36 -14.13 26.40
CA VAL A 415 -5.91 -13.59 27.65
C VAL A 415 -7.39 -13.35 27.43
N LYS A 416 -8.16 -13.96 28.32
CA LYS A 416 -9.59 -13.72 28.49
C LYS A 416 -9.77 -13.08 29.85
N SER A 417 -10.04 -11.78 29.90
CA SER A 417 -10.30 -11.09 31.17
C SER A 417 -11.80 -10.93 31.37
N ALA A 418 -12.46 -11.89 32.04
CA ALA A 418 -13.86 -11.74 32.40
C ALA A 418 -13.99 -10.73 33.56
N ALA A 419 -14.53 -9.55 33.30
CA ALA A 419 -15.00 -8.66 34.35
C ALA A 419 -16.49 -8.91 34.58
N VAL A 420 -16.85 -9.43 35.76
CA VAL A 420 -18.25 -9.53 36.18
C VAL A 420 -18.63 -8.20 36.81
N LEU A 421 -19.28 -7.32 36.04
CA LEU A 421 -19.84 -6.08 36.57
C LEU A 421 -21.32 -6.00 36.17
N GLY A 422 -22.17 -6.44 37.10
CA GLY A 422 -23.61 -6.16 37.16
C GLY A 422 -24.39 -6.15 35.85
N GLY A 423 -24.76 -7.34 35.34
CA GLY A 423 -25.89 -7.48 34.40
C GLY A 423 -25.56 -7.83 32.94
N GLY A 424 -24.29 -7.92 32.56
CA GLY A 424 -23.89 -8.39 31.23
C GLY A 424 -22.54 -9.11 31.25
N TYR A 425 -22.45 -10.25 30.57
CA TYR A 425 -21.17 -10.94 30.35
C TYR A 425 -20.48 -10.31 29.15
N VAL A 426 -19.26 -9.83 29.38
CA VAL A 426 -18.39 -9.41 28.28
C VAL A 426 -17.01 -9.99 28.55
N VAL A 427 -16.56 -10.86 27.64
CA VAL A 427 -15.27 -11.53 27.73
C VAL A 427 -14.40 -10.99 26.60
N PRO A 428 -13.60 -9.93 26.83
CA PRO A 428 -12.65 -9.48 25.85
C PRO A 428 -11.61 -10.60 25.75
N SER A 429 -11.50 -11.17 24.56
CA SER A 429 -10.43 -12.10 24.24
C SER A 429 -9.45 -11.37 23.35
N TYR A 430 -8.20 -11.22 23.80
CA TYR A 430 -7.11 -10.92 22.91
C TYR A 430 -6.26 -12.18 22.71
N THR A 431 -5.96 -12.48 21.45
CA THR A 431 -5.16 -13.64 21.06
C THR A 431 -3.89 -13.14 20.38
N ILE A 432 -2.73 -13.48 20.95
CA ILE A 432 -1.43 -13.26 20.30
C ILE A 432 -1.14 -14.51 19.47
N GLY A 433 -1.18 -14.39 18.15
CA GLY A 433 -0.98 -15.52 17.23
C GLY A 433 0.43 -16.12 17.31
N LEU A 434 0.59 -17.36 16.81
CA LEU A 434 1.91 -17.97 16.58
C LEU A 434 2.69 -17.32 15.43
N ASP A 435 2.05 -16.41 14.69
CA ASP A 435 2.62 -15.64 13.60
C ASP A 435 3.54 -14.51 14.08
N LEU A 436 3.59 -14.22 15.38
CA LEU A 436 4.44 -13.17 15.95
C LEU A 436 5.71 -13.77 16.58
N LYS A 437 6.87 -13.45 16.03
CA LYS A 437 8.18 -13.73 16.66
C LYS A 437 8.80 -12.42 17.12
N PHE A 438 8.74 -12.15 18.42
CA PHE A 438 9.48 -11.06 19.04
C PHE A 438 10.86 -11.58 19.41
N ARG A 439 11.92 -10.94 18.89
CA ARG A 439 13.30 -11.37 19.19
C ARG A 439 13.71 -10.94 20.60
N ASP A 440 13.15 -9.84 21.12
CA ASP A 440 13.52 -9.25 22.41
C ASP A 440 12.33 -8.54 23.11
N MET A 441 11.31 -9.29 23.55
CA MET A 441 10.35 -8.77 24.53
C MET A 441 10.56 -9.40 25.90
N VAL A 442 11.07 -8.61 26.84
CA VAL A 442 10.88 -8.85 28.27
C VAL A 442 9.53 -8.24 28.64
N TYR A 443 8.53 -9.08 28.88
CA TYR A 443 7.26 -8.63 29.46
C TYR A 443 7.52 -8.36 30.94
N VAL A 444 7.52 -7.09 31.35
CA VAL A 444 7.44 -6.73 32.77
C VAL A 444 5.95 -6.53 33.09
N PRO A 445 5.38 -7.33 34.01
CA PRO A 445 3.95 -7.35 34.30
C PRO A 445 3.38 -6.03 34.82
#